data_AF-A0A9E2ZQS8-F1
#
_entry.id   AF-A0A9E2ZQS8-F1
#
_cell.length_a   1.000
_cell.length_b   1.000
_cell.length_c   1.000
_cell.angle_alpha   90.00
_cell.angle_beta   90.00
_cell.angle_gamma   90.00
#
_symmetry.space_group_name_H-M   'P 1'
#
loop_
_entity.id
_entity.type
_entity.pdbx_description
1 polymer ?
#
loop_
_entity_poly.entity_id
_entity_poly.type
_entity_poly.pdbx_seq_one_letter_code
_entity_poly.pdbx_strand_id
1 'polypeptide(L)'
;ALAVTSPPLFPGVAVTANLGNGPGIQEIATFSVDVTGSDGAVTVSNAHGTVTGAGGGVLLRPFARLISKAGDSVTTYGDPWNMN
;
A
#
# COMPACT_ATOMS: atom_id res chain seq x y z
N ALA A 1 -9.84 -9.31 -59.64
CA ALA A 1 -8.49 -8.81 -59.35
C ALA A 1 -8.06 -9.35 -57.99
N LEU A 2 -6.88 -9.95 -57.88
CA LEU A 2 -6.35 -10.43 -56.60
C LEU A 2 -5.83 -9.23 -55.80
N ALA A 3 -6.40 -8.95 -54.63
CA ALA A 3 -5.89 -7.94 -53.73
C ALA A 3 -4.78 -8.55 -52.87
N VAL A 4 -3.54 -8.10 -53.05
CA VAL A 4 -2.44 -8.45 -52.16
C VAL A 4 -2.58 -7.57 -50.92
N THR A 5 -2.94 -8.17 -49.79
CA THR A 5 -2.91 -7.49 -48.48
C THR A 5 -1.64 -7.93 -47.77
N SER A 6 -0.90 -6.96 -47.22
CA SER A 6 0.28 -7.23 -46.39
C SER A 6 0.09 -6.60 -45.02
N PRO A 7 0.45 -7.29 -43.93
CA PRO A 7 0.58 -6.66 -42.61
C PRO A 7 1.60 -5.50 -42.61
N PRO A 8 1.68 -4.70 -41.55
CA PRO A 8 2.65 -3.60 -41.44
C PRO A 8 4.08 -4.09 -41.74
N LEU A 9 4.75 -3.42 -42.68
CA LEU A 9 6.09 -3.80 -43.18
C LEU A 9 7.23 -3.11 -42.42
N PHE A 10 6.89 -2.20 -41.51
CA PHE A 10 7.84 -1.45 -40.66
C PHE A 10 7.58 -1.77 -39.19
N PRO A 11 8.60 -1.66 -38.32
CA PRO A 11 8.42 -1.87 -36.89
C PRO A 11 7.44 -0.84 -36.30
N GLY A 12 6.49 -1.33 -35.50
CA GLY A 12 5.53 -0.50 -34.78
C GLY A 12 5.82 -0.49 -33.28
N VAL A 13 5.58 0.63 -32.63
CA VAL A 13 5.59 0.77 -31.16
C VAL A 13 4.17 1.13 -30.73
N ALA A 14 3.68 0.48 -29.66
CA ALA A 14 2.39 0.78 -29.05
C ALA A 14 2.57 0.99 -27.54
N VAL A 15 1.82 1.94 -27.00
CA VAL A 15 1.73 2.21 -25.54
C VAL A 15 0.27 2.16 -25.15
N THR A 16 -0.03 1.34 -24.13
CA THR A 16 -1.35 1.27 -23.52
C THR A 16 -1.21 1.59 -22.04
N ALA A 17 -2.05 2.50 -21.54
CA ALA A 17 -2.14 2.83 -20.12
C ALA A 17 -3.56 2.54 -19.64
N ASN A 18 -3.68 1.81 -18.54
CA ASN A 18 -4.96 1.49 -17.92
C ASN A 18 -4.97 2.09 -16.51
N LEU A 19 -5.98 2.92 -16.23
CA LEU A 19 -6.22 3.46 -14.90
C LEU A 19 -7.55 2.91 -14.39
N GLY A 20 -7.49 2.14 -13.31
CA GLY A 20 -8.66 1.57 -12.63
C GLY A 20 -8.82 2.12 -11.22
N ASN A 21 -9.90 1.73 -10.55
CA ASN A 21 -10.08 2.04 -9.14
C ASN A 21 -8.97 1.40 -8.31
N GLY A 22 -8.43 2.14 -7.34
CA GLY A 22 -7.42 1.62 -6.42
C GLY A 22 -7.96 0.50 -5.53
N PRO A 23 -7.08 -0.26 -4.84
CA PRO A 23 -7.46 -1.41 -4.02
C PRO A 23 -8.16 -1.05 -2.70
N GLY A 24 -8.48 0.22 -2.45
CA GLY A 24 -9.03 0.71 -1.19
C GLY A 24 -7.96 0.96 -0.11
N ILE A 25 -8.38 0.98 1.15
CA ILE A 25 -7.50 1.20 2.31
C ILE A 25 -6.83 -0.12 2.69
N GLN A 26 -5.52 -0.09 2.91
CA GLN A 26 -4.75 -1.23 3.40
C GLN A 26 -4.13 -0.91 4.77
N GLU A 27 -4.15 -1.88 5.67
CA GLU A 27 -3.49 -1.79 6.98
C GLU A 27 -2.23 -2.65 6.97
N ILE A 28 -1.10 -2.09 7.40
CA ILE A 28 0.18 -2.79 7.48
C ILE A 28 0.71 -2.66 8.91
N ALA A 29 0.94 -3.79 9.57
CA ALA A 29 1.58 -3.82 10.89
C ALA A 29 3.10 -3.76 10.70
N THR A 30 3.73 -2.68 11.17
CA THR A 30 5.21 -2.57 11.16
C THR A 30 5.85 -3.59 12.11
N PHE A 31 5.19 -3.84 13.26
CA PHE A 31 5.48 -4.94 14.16
C PHE A 31 4.18 -5.38 14.85
N SER A 32 4.18 -6.61 15.37
CA SER A 32 3.14 -7.15 16.23
C SER A 32 3.79 -8.13 17.19
N VAL A 33 3.77 -7.83 18.49
CA VAL A 33 4.52 -8.58 19.51
C VAL A 33 3.69 -8.75 20.76
N ASP A 34 3.94 -9.82 21.50
CA ASP A 34 3.35 -10.05 22.81
C ASP A 34 3.97 -9.13 23.86
N VAL A 35 3.14 -8.62 24.77
CA VAL A 35 3.54 -7.78 25.91
C VAL A 35 2.87 -8.27 27.20
N THR A 36 3.49 -8.03 28.35
CA THR A 36 2.97 -8.37 29.67
C THR A 36 3.32 -7.28 30.69
N GLY A 37 2.63 -7.24 31.82
CA GLY A 37 2.81 -6.21 32.85
C GLY A 37 1.86 -5.04 32.70
N SER A 38 1.97 -4.06 33.61
CA SER A 38 1.14 -2.84 33.60
C SER A 38 1.58 -1.82 32.55
N ASP A 39 2.85 -1.85 32.16
CA ASP A 39 3.48 -0.87 31.28
C ASP A 39 4.50 -1.54 30.36
N GLY A 40 4.70 -0.99 29.16
CA GLY A 40 5.68 -1.49 28.21
C GLY A 40 5.87 -0.55 27.03
N ALA A 41 7.05 -0.60 26.41
CA ALA A 41 7.38 0.18 25.23
C ALA A 41 8.16 -0.68 24.22
N VAL A 42 7.79 -0.55 22.96
CA VAL A 42 8.48 -1.15 21.82
C VAL A 42 8.75 -0.03 20.83
N THR A 43 9.98 0.06 20.34
CA THR A 43 10.40 1.11 19.41
C THR A 43 10.92 0.50 18.13
N VAL A 44 10.75 1.24 17.03
CA VAL A 44 11.23 0.86 15.70
C VAL A 44 11.88 2.07 15.06
N SER A 45 12.94 1.83 14.29
CA SER A 45 13.65 2.87 13.52
C SER A 45 13.89 2.35 12.11
N ASN A 46 13.78 3.24 11.12
CA ASN A 46 14.03 2.96 9.70
C ASN A 46 13.31 1.73 9.13
N ALA A 47 12.08 1.46 9.59
CA ALA A 47 11.23 0.47 8.95
C ALA A 47 10.89 0.92 7.51
N HIS A 48 10.97 -0.02 6.57
CA HIS A 48 10.77 0.26 5.15
C HIS A 48 9.41 -0.25 4.66
N GLY A 49 8.67 0.62 3.98
CA GLY A 49 7.43 0.28 3.27
C GLY A 49 7.46 0.85 1.85
N THR A 50 6.86 0.14 0.90
CA THR A 50 6.76 0.59 -0.50
C THR A 50 5.43 0.18 -1.11
N VAL A 51 4.94 0.99 -2.04
CA VAL A 51 3.79 0.70 -2.90
C VAL A 51 4.11 1.20 -4.30
N THR A 52 3.65 0.47 -5.32
CA THR A 52 3.84 0.82 -6.74
C THR A 52 2.52 0.76 -7.48
N GLY A 53 2.48 1.34 -8.70
CA GLY A 53 1.26 1.41 -9.51
C GLY A 53 0.17 2.32 -8.93
N ALA A 54 0.51 3.19 -7.99
CA ALA A 54 -0.41 4.16 -7.41
C ALA A 54 -0.51 5.41 -8.29
N GLY A 55 -1.67 5.62 -8.90
CA GLY A 55 -2.03 6.88 -9.55
C GLY A 55 -2.91 7.73 -8.62
N GLY A 56 -2.56 9.00 -8.43
CA GLY A 56 -3.35 9.94 -7.61
C GLY A 56 -2.81 10.22 -6.19
N GLY A 57 -1.58 9.78 -5.89
CA GLY A 57 -0.92 9.99 -4.61
C GLY A 57 -1.26 8.91 -3.57
N VAL A 58 -0.43 8.84 -2.53
CA VAL A 58 -0.55 7.84 -1.46
C VAL A 58 -0.62 8.58 -0.12
N LEU A 59 -1.61 8.23 0.69
CA LEU A 59 -1.74 8.71 2.07
C LEU A 59 -1.44 7.55 3.03
N LEU A 60 -0.59 7.80 4.02
CA LEU A 60 -0.30 6.86 5.09
C LEU A 60 -0.88 7.39 6.40
N ARG A 61 -1.61 6.57 7.14
CA ARG A 61 -2.10 6.92 8.48
C ARG A 61 -1.41 6.03 9.52
N PRO A 62 -0.57 6.59 10.41
CA PRO A 62 0.04 5.82 11.47
C PRO A 62 -0.99 5.47 12.54
N PHE A 63 -0.82 4.30 13.17
CA PHE A 63 -1.64 3.86 14.28
C PHE A 63 -0.82 3.07 15.29
N ALA A 64 -1.31 2.99 16.52
CA ALA A 64 -0.84 2.06 17.53
C ALA A 64 -2.04 1.29 18.08
N ARG A 65 -1.95 -0.04 18.15
CA ARG A 65 -3.01 -0.92 18.63
C ARG A 65 -2.52 -1.78 19.78
N LEU A 66 -3.29 -1.79 20.87
CA LEU A 66 -3.12 -2.71 22.00
C LEU A 66 -4.31 -3.66 22.04
N ILE A 67 -4.03 -4.96 22.17
CA ILE A 67 -5.04 -6.02 22.27
C ILE A 67 -4.78 -6.80 23.56
N SER A 68 -5.79 -6.89 24.43
CA SER A 68 -5.74 -7.69 25.64
C SER A 68 -5.93 -9.18 25.31
N LYS A 69 -5.40 -10.07 26.15
CA LYS A 69 -5.66 -11.52 26.01
C LYS A 69 -7.14 -11.90 26.17
N ALA A 70 -7.93 -11.04 26.82
CA ALA A 70 -9.37 -11.21 26.96
C ALA A 70 -10.14 -10.79 25.70
N GLY A 71 -9.47 -10.16 24.71
CA GLY A 71 -10.06 -9.74 23.44
C GLY A 71 -10.39 -8.24 23.36
N ASP A 72 -10.16 -7.47 24.43
CA ASP A 72 -10.34 -6.01 24.38
C ASP A 72 -9.31 -5.40 23.45
N SER A 73 -9.68 -4.37 22.69
CA SER A 73 -8.72 -3.67 21.85
C SER A 73 -8.95 -2.17 21.86
N VAL A 74 -7.85 -1.43 21.79
CA VAL A 74 -7.85 0.01 21.59
C VAL A 74 -6.83 0.34 20.50
N THR A 75 -7.23 1.20 19.56
CA THR A 75 -6.36 1.69 18.50
C THR A 75 -6.38 3.21 18.52
N THR A 76 -5.21 3.82 18.56
CA THR A 76 -5.04 5.27 18.39
C THR A 76 -4.49 5.54 17.01
N TYR A 77 -4.93 6.64 16.41
CA TYR A 77 -4.51 7.07 15.08
C TYR A 77 -3.80 8.41 15.17
N GLY A 78 -2.69 8.55 14.44
CA GLY A 78 -2.00 9.82 14.27
C GLY A 78 -2.44 10.54 12.99
N ASP A 79 -1.85 11.71 12.77
CA ASP A 79 -2.10 12.50 11.57
C ASP A 79 -1.61 11.78 10.31
N PRO A 80 -2.36 11.88 9.20
CA PRO A 80 -1.95 11.27 7.95
C PRO A 80 -0.73 11.96 7.34
N TRP A 81 0.14 11.18 6.71
CA TRP A 81 1.30 11.65 5.97
C TRP A 81 1.03 11.55 4.47
N ASN A 82 1.28 12.63 3.75
CA ASN A 82 1.21 12.66 2.29
C ASN A 82 2.55 12.21 1.70
N MET A 83 2.52 11.16 0.86
CA MET A 83 3.70 10.59 0.21
C MET A 83 3.89 11.10 -1.23
N ASN A 84 3.16 12.15 -1.64
CA ASN A 84 3.24 12.76 -2.96
C ASN A 84 3.48 14.26 -2.90
#